data_AF-A0A2W5Y2L1-F1
#
_entry.id   AF-A0A2W5Y2L1-F1
#
_cell.length_a   1.000
_cell.length_b   1.000
_cell.length_c   1.000
_cell.angle_alpha   90.00
_cell.angle_beta   90.00
_cell.angle_gamma   90.00
#
_symmetry.space_group_name_H-M   'P 1'
#
loop_
_entity.id
_entity.type
_entity.pdbx_description
1 polymer ?
#
loop_
_entity_poly.entity_id
_entity_poly.type
_entity_poly.pdbx_seq_one_letter_code
_entity_poly.pdbx_strand_id
1 'polypeptide(L)'
;MTTSGNVLTMLTAFAERVQPRWEKVAALEDAHGVLILYKLFTSDGAPSLCADYFTVDDAKIQSETLVFDPEPFLVRRQESGAAANQATGEETP
;
A
#
# COMPACT_ATOMS: atom_id res chain seq x y z
N MET A 1 22.75 -0.31 2.98
CA MET A 1 22.73 1.14 3.23
C MET A 1 21.78 1.74 2.21
N THR A 2 20.57 2.11 2.61
CA THR A 2 19.55 2.67 1.70
C THR A 2 19.82 4.17 1.59
N THR A 3 20.14 4.68 0.41
CA THR A 3 20.36 6.12 0.17
C THR A 3 19.03 6.85 0.03
N SER A 4 19.01 8.16 0.29
CA SER A 4 17.81 9.01 0.24
C SER A 4 17.07 8.96 -1.11
N GLY A 5 17.80 8.76 -2.22
CA GLY A 5 17.21 8.58 -3.55
C GLY A 5 16.37 7.31 -3.69
N ASN A 6 16.73 6.24 -2.98
CA ASN A 6 15.96 4.99 -2.98
C ASN A 6 14.67 5.14 -2.17
N VAL A 7 14.69 5.92 -1.09
CA VAL A 7 13.51 6.22 -0.27
C VAL A 7 12.48 7.02 -1.08
N LEU A 8 12.90 8.11 -1.73
CA LEU A 8 12.00 8.93 -2.53
C LEU A 8 11.37 8.16 -3.71
N THR A 9 12.14 7.28 -4.35
CA THR A 9 11.65 6.41 -5.42
C THR A 9 10.58 5.45 -4.90
N MET A 10 10.82 4.83 -3.73
CA MET A 10 9.87 3.92 -3.09
C MET A 10 8.57 4.64 -2.70
N LEU A 11 8.66 5.81 -2.07
CA LEU A 11 7.50 6.62 -1.69
C LEU A 11 6.69 7.08 -2.90
N THR A 12 7.35 7.49 -3.99
CA THR A 12 6.65 7.86 -5.24
C THR A 12 5.86 6.68 -5.80
N ALA A 13 6.48 5.50 -5.92
CA ALA A 13 5.82 4.31 -6.42
C ALA A 13 4.68 3.83 -5.50
N PHE A 14 4.77 4.08 -4.20
CA PHE A 14 3.69 3.82 -3.27
C PHE A 14 2.53 4.80 -3.45
N ALA A 15 2.83 6.10 -3.55
CA ALA A 15 1.85 7.17 -3.75
C ALA A 15 1.02 6.98 -5.02
N GLU A 16 1.61 6.43 -6.09
CA GLU A 16 0.91 6.11 -7.34
C GLU A 16 -0.15 5.00 -7.20
N ARG A 17 -0.07 4.16 -6.16
CA ARG A 17 -0.98 3.03 -5.93
C ARG A 17 -2.14 3.35 -4.99
N VAL A 18 -2.08 4.49 -4.31
CA VAL A 18 -3.11 4.91 -3.36
C VAL A 18 -3.95 6.04 -3.95
N GLN A 19 -5.24 6.08 -3.65
CA GLN A 19 -6.07 7.19 -4.05
C GLN A 19 -5.58 8.50 -3.38
N PRO A 20 -5.77 9.68 -4.00
CA PRO A 20 -5.41 10.98 -3.44
C PRO A 20 -6.41 11.42 -2.35
N ARG A 21 -6.73 10.50 -1.43
CA ARG A 21 -7.63 10.69 -0.31
C ARG A 21 -7.03 9.97 0.88
N TRP A 22 -6.41 10.71 1.77
CA TRP A 22 -5.86 10.17 3.02
C TRP A 22 -6.68 10.73 4.17
N GLU A 23 -7.01 9.90 5.15
CA GLU A 23 -7.79 10.31 6.32
C GLU A 23 -6.97 10.12 7.58
N LYS A 24 -6.59 11.21 8.23
CA LYS A 24 -5.93 11.14 9.54
C LYS A 24 -6.90 10.60 10.58
N VAL A 25 -6.49 9.58 11.31
CA VAL A 25 -7.22 9.01 12.45
C VAL A 25 -6.72 9.62 13.75
N ALA A 26 -5.40 9.60 13.98
CA ALA A 26 -4.79 10.16 15.17
C ALA A 26 -3.33 10.58 14.91
N ALA A 27 -2.79 11.43 15.77
CA ALA A 27 -1.36 11.64 15.89
C ALA A 27 -0.99 11.71 17.37
N LEU A 28 0.08 11.02 17.74
CA LEU A 28 0.64 11.00 19.09
C LEU A 28 2.11 11.38 19.00
N GLU A 29 2.59 12.13 19.98
CA GLU A 29 3.98 12.57 20.07
C GLU A 29 4.48 12.34 21.49
N ASP A 30 5.72 11.89 21.60
CA ASP A 30 6.45 11.80 22.87
C ASP A 30 7.90 12.25 22.69
N ALA A 31 8.72 12.04 23.72
CA ALA A 31 10.13 12.43 23.71
C ALA A 31 11.00 11.65 22.70
N HIS A 32 10.50 10.55 22.13
CA HIS A 32 11.22 9.65 21.24
C HIS A 32 10.77 9.77 19.79
N GLY A 33 9.55 10.23 19.52
CA GLY A 33 9.06 10.36 18.17
C GLY A 33 7.59 10.75 18.01
N VAL A 34 7.11 10.58 16.79
CA VAL A 34 5.75 10.89 16.37
C VAL A 34 5.13 9.64 15.74
N LEU A 35 3.97 9.22 16.23
CA LEU A 35 3.14 8.19 15.63
C LEU A 35 1.95 8.84 14.92
N ILE A 36 1.78 8.56 13.63
CA ILE A 36 0.63 8.98 12.84
C ILE A 36 -0.19 7.74 12.48
N LEU A 37 -1.49 7.77 12.78
CA LEU A 37 -2.45 6.76 12.35
C LEU A 37 -3.34 7.36 11.28
N TYR A 38 -3.47 6.70 10.14
CA TYR A 38 -4.27 7.18 9.01
C TYR A 38 -4.87 6.04 8.20
N LYS A 39 -5.90 6.36 7.42
CA LYS A 39 -6.46 5.48 6.40
C LYS A 39 -5.93 5.91 5.04
N LEU A 40 -5.43 4.94 4.30
CA LEU A 40 -5.24 5.00 2.86
C LEU A 40 -6.43 4.35 2.17
N PHE A 41 -6.70 4.75 0.93
CA PHE A 41 -7.78 4.17 0.14
C PHE A 41 -7.19 3.56 -1.13
N THR A 42 -7.50 2.29 -1.36
CA THR A 42 -7.16 1.54 -2.57
C THR A 42 -8.02 2.00 -3.74
N SER A 43 -7.68 1.59 -4.97
CA SER A 43 -8.42 1.99 -6.17
C SER A 43 -9.90 1.63 -6.15
N ASP A 44 -10.28 0.56 -5.45
CA ASP A 44 -11.67 0.12 -5.23
C ASP A 44 -12.39 0.89 -4.09
N GLY A 45 -11.71 1.83 -3.43
CA GLY A 45 -12.24 2.66 -2.35
C GLY A 45 -12.26 1.98 -0.98
N ALA A 46 -11.68 0.79 -0.83
CA ALA A 46 -11.55 0.15 0.48
C ALA A 46 -10.51 0.90 1.35
N PRO A 47 -10.81 1.15 2.64
CA PRO A 47 -9.83 1.73 3.54
C PRO A 47 -8.82 0.69 4.01
N SER A 48 -7.53 1.03 3.96
CA SER A 48 -6.45 0.30 4.64
C SER A 48 -5.88 1.17 5.76
N LEU A 49 -5.74 0.58 6.94
CA LEU A 49 -5.19 1.26 8.12
C LEU A 49 -3.66 1.24 8.06
N CYS A 50 -3.08 2.41 8.29
CA CYS A 50 -1.64 2.60 8.33
C CYS A 50 -1.24 3.25 9.65
N ALA A 51 -0.15 2.76 10.21
CA ALA A 51 0.55 3.34 11.34
C ALA A 51 1.97 3.67 10.90
N ASP A 52 2.39 4.91 11.14
CA ASP A 52 3.69 5.38 10.73
C ASP A 52 4.39 6.05 11.89
N TYR A 53 5.53 5.51 12.29
CA TYR A 53 6.32 5.98 13.41
C TYR A 53 7.60 6.64 12.92
N PHE A 54 7.78 7.90 13.29
CA PHE A 54 8.94 8.70 12.96
C PHE A 54 9.78 8.98 14.20
N THR A 55 11.11 8.82 14.06
CA THR A 55 12.04 9.48 14.99
C THR A 55 12.44 10.82 14.39
N VAL A 56 12.46 11.87 15.21
CA VAL A 56 12.73 13.24 14.78
C VAL A 56 13.88 13.81 15.61
N ASP A 57 14.88 14.39 14.93
CA ASP A 57 15.98 15.12 15.56
C ASP A 57 16.31 16.35 14.71
N ASP A 58 16.57 17.48 15.37
CA ASP A 58 16.79 18.80 14.73
C ASP A 58 15.72 19.13 13.66
N ALA A 59 14.44 18.93 14.02
CA ALA A 59 13.29 19.12 13.13
C ALA A 59 13.34 18.31 11.81
N LYS A 60 14.14 17.24 11.75
CA LYS A 60 14.27 16.34 10.59
C LYS A 60 13.88 14.92 10.98
N ILE A 61 13.22 14.24 10.06
CA ILE A 61 12.94 12.80 10.18
C ILE A 61 14.25 12.04 10.05
N GLN A 62 14.58 11.24 11.07
CA GLN A 62 15.77 10.39 11.10
C GLN A 62 15.46 8.97 10.66
N SER A 63 14.29 8.46 11.04
CA SER A 63 13.80 7.16 10.61
C SER A 63 12.28 7.16 10.47
N GLU A 64 11.80 6.24 9.63
CA GLU A 64 10.39 5.94 9.42
C GLU A 64 10.19 4.44 9.66
N THR A 65 9.11 4.07 10.35
CA THR A 65 8.63 2.70 10.46
C THR A 65 7.17 2.68 10.07
N LEU A 66 6.92 2.24 8.84
CA LEU A 66 5.59 2.11 8.27
C LEU A 66 5.06 0.68 8.53
N VAL A 67 3.90 0.60 9.16
CA VAL A 67 3.15 -0.63 9.40
C VAL A 67 1.78 -0.51 8.75
N PHE A 68 1.46 -1.44 7.86
CA PHE A 68 0.19 -1.49 7.15
C PHE A 68 -0.16 -2.94 6.78
N ASP A 69 -1.44 -3.20 6.54
CA ASP A 69 -1.87 -4.44 5.89
C ASP A 69 -1.63 -4.32 4.38
N PRO A 70 -0.77 -5.17 3.78
CA PRO A 70 -0.48 -5.11 2.36
C PRO A 70 -1.59 -5.73 1.49
N GLU A 71 -2.45 -6.60 2.03
CA GLU A 71 -3.45 -7.34 1.24
C GLU A 71 -4.32 -6.44 0.34
N PRO A 72 -4.85 -5.29 0.82
CA PRO A 72 -5.65 -4.39 -0.02
C PRO A 72 -4.89 -3.81 -1.24
N PHE A 73 -3.56 -3.75 -1.18
CA PHE A 73 -2.72 -3.19 -2.24
C PHE A 73 -2.12 -4.24 -3.17
N LEU A 74 -2.33 -5.53 -2.91
CA LEU A 74 -1.90 -6.60 -3.78
C LEU A 74 -2.84 -6.72 -4.98
N VAL A 75 -2.29 -6.58 -6.19
CA VAL A 75 -3.02 -6.94 -7.42
C VAL A 75 -3.23 -8.44 -7.41
N ARG A 76 -4.47 -8.89 -7.17
CA ARG A 76 -4.85 -10.27 -7.48
C ARG A 76 -4.72 -10.45 -8.98
N ARG A 77 -3.66 -11.14 -9.45
CA ARG A 77 -3.65 -11.68 -10.80
C ARG A 77 -4.87 -12.59 -10.91
N GLN A 78 -5.87 -12.16 -11.67
CA GLN A 78 -6.86 -13.10 -12.16
C GLN A 78 -6.12 -14.15 -12.99
N GLU A 79 -6.22 -15.41 -12.59
CA GLU A 79 -5.87 -16.55 -13.43
C GLU A 79 -6.88 -16.61 -14.58
N SER A 80 -6.69 -15.77 -15.60
CA SER A 80 -7.37 -15.93 -16.88
C SER A 80 -6.69 -17.08 -17.63
N GLY A 81 -7.13 -18.32 -17.34
CA GLY A 81 -6.52 -19.50 -17.92
C GLY A 81 -7.25 -20.83 -17.68
N ALA A 82 -8.59 -20.89 -17.77
CA ALA A 82 -9.31 -22.18 -17.88
C ALA A 82 -10.76 -22.01 -18.39
N ALA A 83 -10.94 -21.50 -19.61
CA ALA A 83 -12.22 -21.65 -20.33
C ALA A 83 -11.97 -21.68 -21.85
N ALA A 84 -11.16 -22.64 -22.31
CA ALA A 84 -11.01 -22.92 -23.73
C ALA A 84 -10.64 -24.40 -23.92
N ASN A 85 -11.59 -25.31 -23.69
CA ASN A 85 -11.71 -26.60 -24.40
C ASN A 85 -12.89 -27.41 -23.86
N GLN A 86 -14.11 -27.04 -24.26
CA GLN A 86 -15.22 -27.98 -24.40
C GLN A 86 -16.07 -27.53 -25.60
N ALA A 87 -15.57 -27.82 -26.80
CA ALA A 87 -16.36 -27.76 -28.03
C ALA A 87 -15.76 -28.72 -29.06
N THR A 88 -15.83 -30.02 -28.77
CA THR A 88 -15.73 -31.07 -29.79
C THR A 88 -16.66 -32.20 -29.36
N GLY A 89 -17.78 -32.31 -30.06
CA GLY A 89 -18.79 -33.32 -29.80
C GLY A 89 -20.10 -33.00 -30.51
N GLU A 90 -20.06 -32.81 -31.82
CA GLU A 90 -21.25 -32.94 -32.65
C GLU A 90 -21.04 -34.15 -33.56
N GLU A 91 -21.55 -35.30 -33.09
CA GLU A 91 -21.86 -36.47 -33.91
C GLU A 91 -23.11 -36.18 -34.72
N THR A 92 -23.10 -36.42 -36.03
CA THR A 92 -24.31 -36.80 -36.79
C THR A 92 -23.91 -37.45 -38.14
N PRO A 93 -24.79 -38.24 -38.78
CA PRO A 93 -24.64 -39.66 -39.07
C PRO A 93 -24.08 -40.00 -40.47
#